data_AF-A0A1R1YRA5-F1
#
_entry.id   AF-A0A1R1YRA5-F1
#
_cell.length_a   1.000
_cell.length_b   1.000
_cell.length_c   1.000
_cell.angle_alpha   90.00
_cell.angle_beta   90.00
_cell.angle_gamma   90.00
#
_symmetry.space_group_name_H-M   'P 1'
#
loop_
_entity.id
_entity.type
_entity.pdbx_description
1 polymer ?
#
loop_
_entity_poly.entity_id
_entity_poly.type
_entity_poly.pdbx_seq_one_letter_code
_entity_poly.pdbx_strand_id
1 'polypeptide(L)'
;MYANTFPFRNTEGVFFKPNSMSKSEHDVSSKAIVASHYNSIPTVNLELRKQSAIIKLKSFNNWVKSVLIASYATRGDKILDIACGKGGDLRKYLTGGVKEVVGLGIL
;
A
#
# COMPACT_ATOMS: atom_id res chain seq x y z
N MET A 1 10.18 -1.72 10.49
CA MET A 1 9.00 -0.84 10.58
C MET A 1 9.27 0.37 9.68
N TYR A 2 8.88 0.30 8.42
CA TYR A 2 8.91 1.46 7.54
C TYR A 2 7.48 2.02 7.49
N ALA A 3 7.25 3.11 8.20
CA ALA A 3 6.03 3.90 8.06
C ALA A 3 6.18 4.71 6.78
N ASN A 4 5.50 4.30 5.71
CA ASN A 4 5.36 5.14 4.54
C ASN A 4 4.26 6.15 4.86
N THR A 5 4.64 7.25 5.51
CA THR A 5 3.86 8.48 5.43
C THR A 5 3.92 8.92 3.97
N PHE A 6 2.77 9.09 3.31
CA PHE A 6 2.71 9.65 1.97
C PHE A 6 2.58 11.17 2.11
N PRO A 7 3.66 11.97 2.02
CA PRO A 7 3.58 13.40 2.22
C PRO A 7 3.30 14.07 0.87
N PHE A 8 2.38 15.03 0.87
CA PHE A 8 2.16 15.90 -0.27
C PHE A 8 3.20 17.03 -0.25
N ARG A 9 4.27 16.88 -1.06
CA ARG A 9 5.29 17.86 -1.54
C ARG A 9 6.28 18.58 -0.58
N ASN A 10 7.52 18.63 -1.08
CA ASN A 10 8.66 19.57 -0.93
C ASN A 10 9.15 20.02 0.46
N THR A 11 10.37 19.62 0.84
CA THR A 11 11.58 20.46 1.10
C THR A 11 12.76 19.57 1.53
N GLU A 12 13.98 20.06 1.27
CA GLU A 12 15.25 19.38 1.51
C GLU A 12 15.51 19.02 2.97
N GLY A 13 16.07 17.83 3.24
CA GLY A 13 16.38 17.38 4.60
C GLY A 13 17.30 16.15 4.65
N VAL A 14 18.57 16.43 4.93
CA VAL A 14 19.67 15.58 5.43
C VAL A 14 19.37 14.09 5.64
N PHE A 15 19.99 13.25 4.80
CA PHE A 15 20.01 11.79 4.93
C PHE A 15 20.97 11.36 6.05
N PHE A 16 20.44 11.00 7.22
CA PHE A 16 21.20 10.31 8.26
C PHE A 16 21.50 8.87 7.81
N LYS A 17 22.80 8.55 7.58
CA LYS A 17 23.26 7.16 7.36
C LYS A 17 23.24 6.39 8.69
N PRO A 18 22.49 5.28 8.80
CA PRO A 18 22.65 4.37 9.93
C PRO A 18 23.92 3.53 9.75
N ASN A 19 24.59 3.31 10.89
CA ASN A 19 25.90 2.67 11.01
C ASN A 19 25.90 1.23 10.43
N SER A 20 26.96 0.90 9.68
CA SER A 20 27.11 -0.35 8.94
C SER A 20 27.34 -1.54 9.87
N MET A 21 26.30 -2.34 10.10
CA MET A 21 26.42 -3.67 10.70
C MET A 21 26.61 -4.68 9.56
N SER A 22 27.76 -5.35 9.54
CA SER A 22 28.20 -6.27 8.49
C SER A 22 27.17 -7.39 8.27
N LYS A 23 26.42 -7.33 7.18
CA LYS A 23 25.61 -8.45 6.71
C LYS A 23 26.44 -9.31 5.77
N SER A 24 26.49 -10.60 6.06
CA SER A 24 27.10 -11.64 5.24
C SER A 24 26.54 -11.63 3.82
N GLU A 25 27.43 -11.72 2.83
CA GLU A 25 27.16 -11.49 1.40
C GLU A 25 26.14 -12.46 0.78
N HIS A 26 25.82 -13.56 1.45
CA HIS A 26 24.93 -14.61 0.93
C HIS A 26 23.41 -14.36 1.12
N ASP A 27 22.96 -13.55 2.10
CA ASP A 27 21.51 -13.31 2.35
C ASP A 27 20.94 -12.12 1.54
N VAL A 28 21.82 -11.23 1.05
CA VAL A 28 21.41 -10.04 0.27
C VAL A 28 20.94 -10.45 -1.14
N SER A 29 21.50 -11.52 -1.70
CA SER A 29 21.24 -11.99 -3.06
C SER A 29 19.82 -12.54 -3.23
N SER A 30 19.38 -13.47 -2.37
CA SER A 30 18.08 -14.14 -2.54
C SER A 30 16.88 -13.21 -2.33
N LYS A 31 16.93 -12.33 -1.33
CA LYS A 31 15.84 -11.36 -1.08
C LYS A 31 15.72 -10.34 -2.21
N ALA A 32 16.85 -9.85 -2.72
CA ALA A 32 16.86 -8.91 -3.84
C ALA A 32 16.33 -9.57 -5.13
N ILE A 33 16.67 -10.83 -5.38
CA ILE A 33 16.17 -11.59 -6.53
C ILE A 33 14.65 -11.80 -6.41
N VAL A 34 14.14 -12.19 -5.24
CA VAL A 34 12.70 -12.37 -5.03
C VAL A 34 11.94 -11.05 -5.20
N ALA A 35 12.44 -9.95 -4.62
CA ALA A 35 11.83 -8.63 -4.80
C ALA A 35 11.84 -8.19 -6.27
N SER A 36 12.97 -8.39 -6.96
CA SER A 36 13.10 -8.09 -8.40
C SER A 36 12.12 -8.91 -9.24
N HIS A 37 11.94 -10.20 -8.92
CA HIS A 37 10.97 -11.06 -9.59
C HIS A 37 9.54 -10.52 -9.44
N TYR A 38 9.08 -10.18 -8.23
CA TYR A 38 7.75 -9.60 -8.03
C TYR A 38 7.56 -8.24 -8.71
N ASN A 39 8.61 -7.41 -8.73
CA ASN A 39 8.58 -6.10 -9.37
C ASN A 39 8.60 -6.19 -10.90
N SER A 40 9.18 -7.26 -11.45
CA SER A 40 9.22 -7.52 -12.89
C SER A 40 7.87 -7.96 -13.46
N ILE A 41 6.95 -8.45 -12.61
CA ILE A 41 5.60 -8.83 -13.05
C ILE A 41 4.88 -7.56 -13.55
N PRO A 42 4.58 -7.47 -14.85
CA PRO A 42 3.98 -6.28 -15.42
C PRO A 42 2.64 -6.02 -14.74
N THR A 43 2.40 -4.76 -14.38
CA THR A 43 1.11 -4.33 -13.86
C THR A 43 0.03 -4.69 -14.89
N VAL A 44 -0.74 -5.72 -14.58
CA VAL A 44 -1.77 -6.25 -15.49
C VAL A 44 -2.72 -5.11 -15.86
N ASN A 45 -2.89 -4.90 -17.17
CA ASN A 45 -3.70 -3.82 -17.71
C ASN A 45 -5.15 -3.92 -17.20
N LEU A 46 -5.86 -2.81 -17.01
CA LEU A 46 -7.21 -2.81 -16.42
C LEU A 46 -8.19 -3.73 -17.16
N GLU A 47 -8.07 -3.82 -18.49
CA GLU A 47 -8.89 -4.70 -19.33
C GLU A 47 -8.62 -6.18 -19.08
N LEU A 48 -7.36 -6.58 -18.92
CA LEU A 48 -7.00 -7.96 -18.58
C LEU A 48 -7.49 -8.34 -17.18
N ARG A 49 -7.60 -7.38 -16.25
CA ARG A 49 -8.21 -7.65 -14.94
C ARG A 49 -9.69 -8.00 -15.05
N LYS A 50 -10.42 -7.42 -16.00
CA LYS A 50 -11.84 -7.73 -16.23
C LYS A 50 -12.06 -9.16 -16.72
N GLN A 51 -11.06 -9.75 -17.37
CA GLN A 51 -11.09 -11.13 -17.86
C GLN A 51 -10.81 -12.16 -16.76
N SER A 52 -10.42 -11.73 -15.56
CA SER A 52 -10.13 -12.63 -14.44
C SER A 52 -11.39 -13.32 -13.93
N ALA A 53 -11.34 -14.63 -13.71
CA ALA A 53 -12.45 -15.43 -13.17
C ALA A 53 -12.99 -14.89 -11.83
N ILE A 54 -12.13 -14.25 -11.03
CA ILE A 54 -12.47 -13.72 -9.70
C ILE A 54 -12.90 -12.24 -9.71
N ILE A 55 -13.13 -11.62 -10.87
CA ILE A 55 -13.45 -10.18 -10.96
C ILE A 55 -14.73 -9.83 -10.19
N LYS A 56 -15.77 -10.67 -10.27
CA LYS A 56 -17.03 -10.45 -9.56
C LYS A 56 -16.84 -10.48 -8.05
N LEU A 57 -16.06 -11.45 -7.54
CA LEU A 57 -15.71 -11.54 -6.13
C LEU A 57 -14.88 -10.33 -5.65
N LYS A 58 -13.93 -9.86 -6.47
CA LYS A 58 -13.15 -8.64 -6.15
C LYS A 58 -14.04 -7.41 -6.06
N SER A 59 -15.04 -7.28 -6.94
CA SER A 59 -16.01 -6.20 -6.88
C SER A 59 -16.88 -6.28 -5.63
N PHE A 60 -17.38 -7.48 -5.29
CA PHE A 60 -18.13 -7.71 -4.06
C PHE A 60 -17.31 -7.37 -2.81
N ASN A 61 -16.07 -7.85 -2.71
CA ASN A 61 -15.18 -7.54 -1.59
C ASN A 61 -14.91 -6.02 -1.49
N ASN A 62 -14.72 -5.34 -2.62
CA ASN A 62 -14.58 -3.88 -2.62
C ASN A 62 -15.86 -3.16 -2.18
N TRP A 63 -17.03 -3.67 -2.54
CA TRP A 63 -18.30 -3.13 -2.10
C TRP A 63 -18.48 -3.28 -0.58
N VAL A 64 -18.24 -4.46 -0.02
CA VAL A 64 -18.29 -4.69 1.43
C VAL A 64 -17.37 -3.72 2.17
N LYS A 65 -16.12 -3.55 1.69
CA LYS A 65 -15.19 -2.57 2.26
C LYS A 65 -15.73 -1.13 2.20
N SER A 66 -16.36 -0.73 1.09
CA SER A 66 -16.98 0.60 0.97
C SER A 66 -18.10 0.80 1.98
N VAL A 67 -18.96 -0.21 2.19
CA VAL A 67 -20.03 -0.15 3.18
C VAL A 67 -19.45 0.01 4.59
N LEU A 68 -18.47 -0.81 4.96
CA LEU A 68 -17.83 -0.72 6.27
C LEU A 68 -17.16 0.64 6.52
N ILE A 69 -16.40 1.15 5.53
CA ILE A 69 -15.78 2.47 5.66
C ILE A 69 -16.85 3.55 5.81
N ALA A 70 -17.94 3.51 5.02
CA ALA A 70 -19.02 4.48 5.15
C ALA A 70 -19.77 4.39 6.48
N SER A 71 -19.86 3.19 7.08
CA SER A 71 -20.53 2.98 8.37
C SER A 71 -19.71 3.44 9.57
N TYR A 72 -18.38 3.38 9.49
CA TYR A 72 -17.50 3.57 10.66
C TYR A 72 -16.51 4.72 10.54
N ALA A 73 -16.21 5.21 9.33
CA ALA A 73 -15.37 6.39 9.15
C ALA A 73 -16.24 7.65 9.06
N THR A 74 -15.86 8.66 9.83
CA THR A 74 -16.50 9.97 9.84
C THR A 74 -15.61 11.00 9.15
N ARG A 75 -16.23 12.04 8.60
CA ARG A 75 -15.52 13.17 7.99
C ARG A 75 -14.58 13.81 9.02
N GLY A 76 -13.31 13.95 8.65
CA GLY A 76 -12.28 14.53 9.52
C GLY A 76 -11.44 13.51 10.29
N ASP A 77 -11.80 12.21 10.22
CA ASP A 77 -11.07 11.16 10.92
C ASP A 77 -9.62 11.02 10.46
N LYS A 78 -8.81 10.44 11.34
CA LYS A 78 -7.46 9.95 11.05
C LYS A 78 -7.46 8.44 11.13
N ILE A 79 -7.11 7.77 10.04
CA ILE A 79 -7.18 6.31 9.92
C ILE A 79 -5.78 5.71 9.86
N LEU A 80 -5.58 4.62 10.59
CA LEU A 80 -4.44 3.73 10.45
C LEU A 80 -4.85 2.52 9.60
N ASP A 81 -4.33 2.40 8.39
CA ASP A 81 -4.58 1.29 7.47
C ASP A 81 -3.44 0.27 7.56
N ILE A 82 -3.69 -0.83 8.27
CA ILE A 82 -2.71 -1.90 8.48
C ILE A 82 -2.84 -2.92 7.34
N ALA A 83 -1.70 -3.34 6.79
CA ALA A 83 -1.63 -4.19 5.60
C ALA A 83 -2.30 -3.53 4.37
N CYS A 84 -2.11 -2.22 4.22
CA CYS A 84 -2.73 -1.39 3.16
C CYS A 84 -2.39 -1.84 1.73
N GLY A 85 -1.34 -2.67 1.58
CA GLY A 85 -0.84 -3.14 0.30
C GLY A 85 -0.51 -1.96 -0.62
N LYS A 86 -1.07 -1.96 -1.84
CA LYS A 86 -0.91 -0.88 -2.82
C LYS A 86 -1.92 0.28 -2.65
N GLY A 87 -2.63 0.38 -1.54
CA GLY A 87 -3.56 1.47 -1.25
C GLY A 87 -4.89 1.39 -2.00
N GLY A 88 -5.44 0.18 -2.21
CA GLY A 88 -6.70 -0.02 -2.95
C GLY A 88 -7.96 0.61 -2.31
N ASP A 89 -7.86 1.03 -1.05
CA ASP A 89 -8.95 1.63 -0.28
C ASP A 89 -8.85 3.16 -0.15
N LEU A 90 -7.76 3.78 -0.64
CA LEU A 90 -7.55 5.23 -0.59
C LEU A 90 -8.73 6.04 -1.14
N ARG A 91 -9.30 5.62 -2.27
CA ARG A 91 -10.47 6.29 -2.86
C ARG A 91 -11.70 6.20 -1.95
N LYS A 92 -11.86 5.11 -1.20
CA LYS A 92 -13.00 4.92 -0.28
C LYS A 92 -12.87 5.86 0.92
N TYR A 93 -11.66 5.98 1.49
CA TYR A 93 -11.37 6.94 2.54
C TYR A 93 -11.58 8.40 2.08
N LEU A 94 -11.16 8.73 0.85
CA LEU A 94 -11.40 10.05 0.26
C LEU A 94 -12.90 10.35 0.12
N THR A 95 -13.69 9.39 -0.39
CA THR A 95 -15.15 9.55 -0.48
C THR A 95 -15.80 9.70 0.89
N GLY A 96 -15.27 9.04 1.93
CA GLY A 96 -15.72 9.20 3.32
C GLY A 96 -15.31 10.53 3.97
N GLY A 97 -14.49 11.36 3.30
CA GLY A 97 -14.03 12.64 3.84
C GLY A 97 -13.01 12.50 4.98
N VAL A 98 -12.27 11.39 5.01
CA VAL A 98 -11.19 11.15 5.97
C VAL A 98 -10.08 12.18 5.76
N LYS A 99 -9.56 12.75 6.85
CA LYS A 99 -8.56 13.83 6.82
C LYS A 99 -7.15 13.30 6.57
N GLU A 100 -6.82 12.17 7.19
CA GLU A 100 -5.46 11.62 7.18
C GLU A 100 -5.52 10.09 7.20
N VAL A 101 -4.70 9.44 6.38
CA VAL A 101 -4.56 7.98 6.37
C VAL A 101 -3.07 7.63 6.45
N VAL A 102 -2.70 6.83 7.45
CA VAL A 102 -1.35 6.27 7.59
C VAL A 102 -1.40 4.80 7.20
N GLY A 103 -0.68 4.44 6.14
CA GLY A 103 -0.60 3.06 5.67
C GLY A 103 0.62 2.33 6.25
N LEU A 104 0.41 1.13 6.79
CA LEU A 104 1.48 0.24 7.22
C LEU A 104 1.49 -1.02 6.36
N GLY A 105 2.65 -1.34 5.80
CA GLY A 105 2.87 -2.55 4.99
C GLY A 105 4.22 -3.20 5.30
N ILE A 106 4.33 -4.49 5.01
CA ILE A 106 5.55 -5.29 5.20
C ILE A 106 6.38 -5.43 3.91
N LEU A 107 5.87 -4.91 2.78
CA LEU A 107 6.45 -5.05 1.44
C LEU A 107 7.26 -3.84 1.03
#